data_AF-A0A7C5HM57-F1
#
_entry.id   AF-A0A7C5HM57-F1
#
_cell.length_a   1.000
_cell.length_b   1.000
_cell.length_c   1.000
_cell.angle_alpha   90.00
_cell.angle_beta   90.00
_cell.angle_gamma   90.00
#
_symmetry.space_group_name_H-M   'P 1'
#
loop_
_entity.id
_entity.type
_entity.pdbx_description
1 polymer ?
#
loop_
_entity_poly.entity_id
_entity_poly.type
_entity_poly.pdbx_seq_one_letter_code
_entity_poly.pdbx_strand_id
1 'polypeptide(L)'
;MNQQEKIFNFQETSDACIKCGKCIPVCTIHQINADEATSPRGFIDLLGQYQAGNLELDKTAKNIFESCFLCTNCVDVCPNSLPTDMVIEEVREDIAEKFGIAWFKRIAFYMLEHRKVMDLVMKFGFMFKTCALAEDEKGRGLKARFSLPMMKKGRLIPSMMKKSFLNSYPEHIPAPEPEKARHKVALFIGCLGNYNYEGIGKSLVEILEKLNIELFIPKAQQCCGAPAYFTGATDSVERMTKKNIE
;
A
#
# COMPACT_ATOMS: atom_id res chain seq x y z
N MET A 1 -5.17 27.64 -9.20
CA MET A 1 -5.38 26.20 -8.94
C MET A 1 -5.69 26.11 -7.47
N ASN A 2 -6.95 25.87 -7.14
CA ASN A 2 -7.43 25.91 -5.75
C ASN A 2 -6.68 24.86 -4.94
N GLN A 3 -6.16 25.27 -3.78
CA GLN A 3 -5.74 24.37 -2.72
C GLN A 3 -6.88 23.37 -2.52
N GLN A 4 -6.62 22.07 -2.71
CA GLN A 4 -7.50 21.04 -2.15
C GLN A 4 -7.64 21.39 -0.67
N GLU A 5 -8.88 21.51 -0.19
CA GLU A 5 -9.15 21.71 1.23
C GLU A 5 -8.44 20.59 1.99
N LYS A 6 -7.38 20.96 2.71
CA LYS A 6 -6.64 20.05 3.58
C LYS A 6 -7.63 19.39 4.52
N ILE A 7 -7.66 18.05 4.51
CA ILE A 7 -8.67 17.27 5.24
C ILE A 7 -8.41 17.40 6.74
N PHE A 8 -7.14 17.47 7.15
CA PHE A 8 -6.76 17.60 8.55
C PHE A 8 -6.08 18.94 8.85
N ASN A 9 -6.41 19.47 10.02
CA ASN A 9 -5.72 20.59 10.61
C ASN A 9 -4.61 20.05 11.54
N PHE A 10 -3.35 20.17 11.12
CA PHE A 10 -2.19 19.72 11.89
C PHE A 10 -2.03 20.49 13.20
N GLN A 11 -2.32 21.80 13.20
CA GLN A 11 -2.25 22.60 14.42
C GLN A 11 -3.27 22.13 15.46
N GLU A 12 -4.51 21.91 15.06
CA GLU A 12 -5.56 21.39 15.96
C GLU A 12 -5.20 20.00 16.49
N THR A 13 -4.66 19.12 15.64
CA THR A 13 -4.19 17.80 16.03
C THR A 13 -3.03 17.89 17.04
N SER A 14 -2.14 18.86 16.85
CA SER A 14 -1.03 19.14 17.76
C SER A 14 -1.50 19.69 19.11
N ASP A 15 -2.45 20.61 19.11
CA ASP A 15 -2.99 21.21 20.33
C ASP A 15 -3.78 20.19 21.15
N ALA A 16 -4.43 19.23 20.49
CA ALA A 16 -5.13 18.12 21.15
C ALA A 16 -4.16 17.07 21.77
N CYS A 17 -2.86 17.11 21.44
CA CYS A 17 -1.86 16.22 22.00
C CYS A 17 -1.43 16.66 23.40
N ILE A 18 -1.87 15.94 24.43
CA ILE A 18 -1.48 16.15 25.83
C ILE A 18 -0.05 15.67 26.17
N LYS A 19 0.75 15.27 25.16
CA LYS A 19 2.15 14.82 25.28
C LYS A 19 2.41 13.70 26.32
N CYS A 20 1.40 12.88 26.63
CA CYS A 20 1.48 11.82 27.65
C CYS A 20 2.49 10.68 27.36
N GLY A 21 2.95 10.54 26.11
CA GLY A 21 4.01 9.58 25.74
C GLY A 21 3.57 8.13 25.55
N LYS A 22 2.28 7.79 25.67
CA LYS A 22 1.78 6.40 25.47
C LYS A 22 2.08 5.82 24.09
N CYS A 23 2.19 6.66 23.06
CA CYS A 23 2.50 6.26 21.70
C CYS A 23 3.97 5.87 21.48
N ILE A 24 4.88 6.27 22.39
CA ILE A 24 6.32 6.06 22.21
C ILE A 24 6.71 4.57 22.23
N PRO A 25 6.33 3.78 23.26
CA PRO A 25 6.79 2.40 23.38
C PRO A 25 6.27 1.49 22.26
N VAL A 26 5.16 1.85 21.60
CA VAL A 26 4.56 1.06 20.51
C VAL A 26 5.07 1.44 19.12
N CYS A 27 5.81 2.55 19.00
CA CYS A 27 6.35 3.00 17.72
C CYS A 27 7.60 2.21 17.36
N THR A 28 7.52 1.40 16.30
CA THR A 28 8.64 0.57 15.83
C THR A 28 9.84 1.39 15.36
N ILE A 29 9.62 2.62 14.91
CA ILE A 29 10.71 3.52 14.47
C ILE A 29 11.45 4.04 15.69
N HIS A 30 10.72 4.52 16.69
CA HIS A 30 11.32 5.04 17.90
C HIS A 30 12.05 3.96 18.72
N GLN A 31 11.59 2.70 18.65
CA GLN A 31 12.31 1.57 19.24
C GLN A 31 13.71 1.34 18.62
N ILE A 32 13.87 1.64 17.33
CA ILE A 32 15.16 1.48 16.62
C ILE A 32 16.01 2.75 16.76
N ASN A 33 15.38 3.91 16.63
CA ASN A 33 16.01 5.22 16.77
C ASN A 33 15.26 6.01 17.84
N ALA A 34 15.77 6.01 19.07
CA ALA A 34 15.14 6.65 20.23
C ALA A 34 15.32 8.18 20.21
N ASP A 35 14.85 8.81 19.13
CA ASP A 35 14.80 10.25 18.96
C ASP A 35 13.33 10.71 18.99
N GLU A 36 13.07 11.75 19.78
CA GLU A 36 11.74 12.34 19.92
C GLU A 36 11.21 12.86 18.59
N ALA A 37 12.08 13.40 17.72
CA ALA A 37 11.68 13.87 16.39
C ALA A 37 11.08 12.76 15.51
N THR A 38 11.43 11.50 15.79
CA THR A 38 10.91 10.31 15.09
C THR A 38 9.85 9.55 15.89
N SER A 39 9.32 10.16 16.96
CA SER A 39 8.23 9.61 17.74
C SER A 39 6.86 10.03 17.17
N PRO A 40 5.77 9.29 17.43
CA PRO A 40 4.44 9.67 16.94
C PRO A 40 3.97 11.04 17.45
N ARG A 41 4.27 11.38 18.72
CA ARG A 41 3.94 12.72 19.26
C ARG A 41 4.87 13.80 18.69
N GLY A 42 6.12 13.47 18.42
CA GLY A 42 7.07 14.37 17.77
C GLY A 42 6.65 14.69 16.34
N PHE A 43 6.16 13.71 15.59
CA PHE A 43 5.57 13.93 14.28
C PHE A 43 4.42 14.94 14.33
N ILE A 44 3.46 14.75 15.24
CA ILE A 44 2.34 15.68 15.42
C ILE A 44 2.83 17.09 15.76
N ASP A 45 3.76 17.22 16.71
CA ASP A 45 4.29 18.52 17.15
C ASP A 45 5.01 19.25 16.00
N LEU A 46 5.84 18.53 15.23
CA LEU A 46 6.52 19.05 14.05
C LEU A 46 5.53 19.48 12.96
N LEU A 47 4.44 18.74 12.75
CA LEU A 47 3.40 19.09 11.79
C LEU A 47 2.62 20.34 12.21
N GLY A 48 2.34 20.51 13.52
CA GLY A 48 1.81 21.75 14.06
C GLY A 48 2.73 22.94 13.75
N GLN A 49 4.03 22.82 14.02
CA GLN A 49 5.00 23.86 13.70
C GLN A 49 5.12 24.14 12.20
N TYR A 50 4.98 23.11 11.36
CA TYR A 50 4.96 23.27 9.90
C TYR A 50 3.75 24.09 9.45
N GLN A 51 2.55 23.79 9.96
CA GLN A 51 1.36 24.56 9.61
C GLN A 51 1.40 25.99 10.17
N ALA A 52 2.00 26.20 11.34
CA ALA A 52 2.23 27.52 11.91
C ALA A 52 3.27 28.38 11.15
N GLY A 53 4.00 27.79 10.19
CA GLY A 53 5.06 28.45 9.43
C GLY A 53 6.40 28.56 10.16
N ASN A 54 6.55 27.91 11.32
CA ASN A 54 7.78 27.90 12.12
C ASN A 54 8.77 26.81 11.68
N LEU A 55 8.30 25.84 10.90
CA LEU A 55 9.12 24.75 10.36
C LEU A 55 8.97 24.70 8.83
N GLU A 56 10.08 24.71 8.11
CA GLU A 56 10.07 24.48 6.67
C GLU A 56 10.19 22.98 6.36
N LEU A 57 9.48 22.50 5.33
CA LEU A 57 9.68 21.15 4.78
C LEU A 57 11.01 21.06 4.02
N ASP A 58 12.12 20.91 4.75
CA ASP A 58 13.44 20.65 4.20
C ASP A 58 13.68 19.14 3.99
N LYS A 59 14.91 18.76 3.59
CA LYS A 59 15.27 17.35 3.40
C LYS A 59 15.26 16.57 4.73
N THR A 60 15.50 17.24 5.85
CA THR A 60 15.51 16.64 7.18
C THR A 60 14.09 16.27 7.60
N ALA A 61 13.17 17.23 7.57
CA ALA A 61 11.75 17.03 7.82
C ALA A 61 11.16 15.97 6.90
N LYS A 62 11.50 16.00 5.60
CA LYS A 62 11.13 14.95 4.65
C LYS A 62 11.55 13.55 5.13
N ASN A 63 12.80 13.36 5.52
CA ASN A 63 13.30 12.07 5.97
C ASN A 63 12.63 11.61 7.27
N ILE A 64 12.30 12.55 8.16
CA ILE A 64 11.57 12.28 9.41
C ILE A 64 10.16 11.75 9.09
N PHE A 65 9.37 12.46 8.28
CA PHE A 65 8.00 12.02 7.97
C PHE A 65 7.95 10.78 7.07
N GLU A 66 8.89 10.63 6.14
CA GLU A 66 9.01 9.41 5.31
C GLU A 66 9.49 8.19 6.10
N SER A 67 10.06 8.37 7.31
CA SER A 67 10.44 7.24 8.17
C SER A 67 9.22 6.48 8.70
N CYS A 68 8.06 7.13 8.82
CA CYS A 68 6.82 6.52 9.30
C CYS A 68 6.40 5.30 8.46
N PHE A 69 6.13 4.16 9.08
CA PHE A 69 5.64 2.98 8.35
C PHE A 69 4.13 3.00 8.11
N LEU A 70 3.40 3.97 8.69
CA LEU A 70 1.93 4.00 8.68
C LEU A 70 1.32 2.70 9.23
N CYS A 71 1.88 2.18 10.33
CA CYS A 71 1.42 0.95 10.98
C CYS A 71 0.25 1.16 11.95
N THR A 72 -0.17 2.41 12.16
CA THR A 72 -1.33 2.85 12.96
C THR A 72 -1.37 2.46 14.45
N ASN A 73 -0.40 1.70 14.97
CA ASN A 73 -0.30 1.33 16.39
C ASN A 73 -0.37 2.53 17.36
N CYS A 74 0.18 3.67 16.97
CA CYS A 74 0.17 4.87 17.80
C CYS A 74 -1.21 5.50 17.96
N VAL A 75 -2.09 5.33 16.97
CA VAL A 75 -3.47 5.83 16.97
C VAL A 75 -4.32 4.98 17.91
N ASP A 76 -4.15 3.66 17.85
CA ASP A 76 -4.89 2.69 18.68
C ASP A 76 -4.65 2.90 20.19
N VAL A 77 -3.41 3.17 20.59
CA VAL A 77 -3.09 3.42 22.01
C VAL A 77 -3.32 4.85 22.48
N CYS A 78 -3.68 5.76 21.58
CA CYS A 78 -3.84 7.17 21.91
C CYS A 78 -5.15 7.39 22.68
N PRO A 79 -5.12 7.95 23.90
CA PRO A 79 -6.34 8.18 24.68
C PRO A 79 -7.27 9.22 24.03
N ASN A 80 -6.71 10.11 23.20
CA ASN A 80 -7.45 11.13 22.45
C ASN A 80 -7.71 10.70 21.00
N SER A 81 -7.33 9.48 20.61
CA SER A 81 -7.51 8.93 19.26
C SER A 81 -7.01 9.87 18.14
N LEU A 82 -5.87 10.52 18.36
CA LEU A 82 -5.31 11.46 17.39
C LEU A 82 -4.91 10.76 16.08
N PRO A 83 -5.33 11.27 14.91
CA PRO A 83 -5.15 10.62 13.61
C PRO A 83 -3.72 10.81 13.07
N THR A 84 -2.72 10.31 13.81
CA THR A 84 -1.29 10.49 13.52
C THR A 84 -0.88 9.91 12.16
N ASP A 85 -1.50 8.80 11.77
CA ASP A 85 -1.33 8.18 10.46
C ASP A 85 -1.84 9.08 9.32
N MET A 86 -3.06 9.59 9.42
CA MET A 86 -3.67 10.40 8.37
C MET A 86 -2.97 11.75 8.18
N VAL A 87 -2.54 12.43 9.26
CA VAL A 87 -1.75 13.66 9.12
C VAL A 87 -0.38 13.41 8.49
N ILE A 88 0.18 12.20 8.66
CA ILE A 88 1.42 11.80 7.99
C ILE A 88 1.19 11.45 6.52
N GLU A 89 0.02 10.92 6.16
CA GLU A 89 -0.36 10.74 4.76
C GLU A 89 -0.47 12.07 4.04
N GLU A 90 -1.10 13.06 4.67
CA GLU A 90 -1.28 14.40 4.11
C GLU A 90 0.05 15.17 3.97
N VAL A 91 0.95 15.14 4.98
CA VAL A 91 2.27 15.78 4.79
C VAL A 91 3.10 15.09 3.71
N ARG A 92 2.87 13.80 3.43
CA ARG A 92 3.57 13.11 2.33
C ARG A 92 3.11 13.60 0.97
N GLU A 93 1.86 14.04 0.86
CA GLU A 93 1.39 14.78 -0.32
C GLU A 93 2.13 16.12 -0.44
N ASP A 94 2.19 16.94 0.62
CA ASP A 94 2.96 18.20 0.62
C ASP A 94 4.44 17.99 0.23
N ILE A 95 5.05 16.90 0.72
CA ILE A 95 6.41 16.49 0.36
C ILE A 95 6.51 16.10 -1.11
N ALA A 96 5.54 15.35 -1.63
CA ALA A 96 5.51 14.91 -3.02
C ALA A 96 5.33 16.10 -3.98
N GLU A 97 4.52 17.10 -3.62
CA GLU A 97 4.38 18.35 -4.37
C GLU A 97 5.68 19.16 -4.38
N LYS A 98 6.34 19.29 -3.22
CA LYS A 98 7.56 20.11 -3.09
C LYS A 98 8.80 19.46 -3.72
N PHE A 99 9.02 18.16 -3.48
CA PHE A 99 10.25 17.46 -3.90
C PHE A 99 10.05 16.58 -5.14
N GLY A 100 8.81 16.32 -5.53
CA GLY A 100 8.49 15.42 -6.62
C GLY A 100 8.68 13.94 -6.24
N ILE A 101 7.99 13.09 -7.00
CA ILE A 101 8.14 11.63 -6.89
C ILE A 101 9.29 11.14 -7.76
N ALA A 102 10.17 10.33 -7.17
CA ALA A 102 11.30 9.72 -7.85
C ALA A 102 10.86 8.89 -9.09
N TRP A 103 11.66 8.97 -10.16
CA TRP A 103 11.32 8.39 -11.48
C TRP A 103 11.00 6.88 -11.43
N PHE A 104 11.72 6.10 -10.61
CA PHE A 104 11.50 4.66 -10.49
C PHE A 104 10.15 4.33 -9.82
N LYS A 105 9.70 5.16 -8.87
CA LYS A 105 8.37 5.02 -8.26
C LYS A 105 7.28 5.33 -9.28
N ARG A 106 7.48 6.35 -10.13
CA ARG A 106 6.53 6.69 -11.21
C ARG A 106 6.35 5.54 -12.19
N ILE A 107 7.44 4.86 -12.58
CA ILE A 107 7.35 3.67 -13.43
C ILE A 107 6.60 2.53 -12.74
N ALA A 108 6.87 2.29 -11.45
CA ALA A 108 6.16 1.29 -10.68
C ALA A 108 4.66 1.59 -10.59
N PHE A 109 4.26 2.84 -10.34
CA PHE A 109 2.85 3.24 -10.30
C PHE A 109 2.19 3.15 -11.67
N TYR A 110 2.86 3.58 -12.74
CA TYR A 110 2.39 3.38 -14.11
C TYR A 110 2.11 1.90 -14.42
N MET A 111 3.02 1.01 -14.01
CA MET A 111 2.83 -0.43 -14.16
C MET A 111 1.60 -0.94 -13.39
N LEU A 112 1.35 -0.42 -12.18
CA LEU A 112 0.17 -0.76 -11.37
C LEU A 112 -1.14 -0.17 -11.93
N GLU A 113 -1.08 0.98 -12.59
CA GLU A 113 -2.20 1.64 -13.30
C GLU A 113 -2.61 0.87 -14.58
N HIS A 114 -1.67 0.11 -15.16
CA HIS A 114 -1.85 -0.60 -16.42
C HIS A 114 -1.66 -2.11 -16.26
N ARG A 115 -2.76 -2.81 -15.91
CA ARG A 115 -2.78 -4.28 -15.75
C ARG A 115 -2.13 -5.05 -16.91
N LYS A 116 -2.36 -4.66 -18.18
CA LYS A 116 -1.76 -5.36 -19.34
C LYS A 116 -0.23 -5.31 -19.32
N VAL A 117 0.34 -4.19 -18.87
CA VAL A 117 1.79 -4.02 -18.69
C VAL A 117 2.26 -4.90 -17.54
N MET A 118 1.54 -4.90 -16.41
CA MET A 118 1.87 -5.75 -15.26
C MET A 118 1.80 -7.25 -15.57
N ASP A 119 0.77 -7.70 -16.31
CA ASP A 119 0.66 -9.08 -16.80
C ASP A 119 1.87 -9.48 -17.64
N LEU A 120 2.35 -8.59 -18.51
CA LEU A 120 3.53 -8.81 -19.34
C LEU A 120 4.81 -8.88 -18.50
N VAL A 121 5.01 -7.93 -17.59
CA VAL A 121 6.17 -7.87 -16.69
C VAL A 121 6.24 -9.11 -15.81
N MET A 122 5.12 -9.53 -15.22
CA MET A 122 5.07 -10.73 -14.37
C MET A 122 5.30 -12.01 -15.17
N LYS A 123 4.80 -12.11 -16.40
CA LYS A 123 5.07 -13.25 -17.29
C LYS A 123 6.55 -13.38 -17.64
N PHE A 124 7.20 -12.27 -18.00
CA PHE A 124 8.63 -12.25 -18.26
C PHE A 124 9.45 -12.47 -16.98
N GLY A 125 9.05 -11.86 -15.87
CA GLY A 125 9.65 -12.06 -14.56
C GLY A 125 9.61 -13.52 -14.13
N PHE A 126 8.50 -14.22 -14.37
CA PHE A 126 8.39 -15.67 -14.15
C PHE A 126 9.32 -16.47 -15.06
N MET A 127 9.40 -16.14 -16.35
CA MET A 127 10.25 -16.84 -17.32
C MET A 127 11.74 -16.72 -16.98
N PHE A 128 12.16 -15.55 -16.51
CA PHE A 128 13.56 -15.27 -16.14
C PHE A 128 13.83 -15.41 -14.64
N LYS A 129 12.88 -15.92 -13.83
CA LYS A 129 13.03 -16.03 -12.38
C LYS A 129 14.26 -16.87 -12.01
N THR A 130 14.52 -17.95 -12.76
CA THR A 130 15.61 -18.89 -12.49
C THR A 130 17.00 -18.30 -12.74
N CYS A 131 17.11 -17.23 -13.53
CA CYS A 131 18.39 -16.58 -13.82
C CYS A 131 18.87 -15.71 -12.65
N ALA A 132 17.96 -15.00 -11.97
CA ALA A 132 18.31 -13.99 -10.97
C ALA A 132 17.80 -14.29 -9.54
N LEU A 133 16.81 -15.17 -9.41
CA LEU A 133 16.10 -15.44 -8.15
C LEU A 133 16.17 -16.93 -7.80
N ALA A 134 16.43 -17.24 -6.53
CA ALA A 134 16.33 -18.57 -5.95
C ALA A 134 15.04 -18.66 -5.12
N GLU A 135 14.37 -19.80 -5.13
CA GLU A 135 13.26 -20.05 -4.21
C GLU A 135 13.81 -20.21 -2.78
N ASP A 136 13.13 -19.62 -1.80
CA ASP A 136 13.44 -19.86 -0.39
C ASP A 136 13.16 -21.32 -0.05
N GLU A 137 14.00 -21.95 0.78
CA GLU A 137 13.90 -23.36 1.18
C GLU A 137 12.53 -23.70 1.82
N LYS A 138 11.83 -22.68 2.34
CA LYS A 138 10.51 -22.80 2.96
C LYS A 138 9.34 -22.44 2.04
N GLY A 139 9.59 -22.19 0.74
CA GLY A 139 8.54 -21.84 -0.24
C GLY A 139 7.82 -20.51 0.01
N ARG A 140 8.33 -19.68 0.94
CA ARG A 140 7.67 -18.43 1.37
C ARG A 140 7.88 -17.26 0.41
N GLY A 141 8.77 -17.42 -0.58
CA GLY A 141 9.09 -16.37 -1.55
C GLY A 141 10.39 -16.62 -2.30
N LEU A 142 10.85 -15.58 -2.98
CA LEU A 142 12.04 -15.56 -3.81
C LEU A 142 13.16 -14.77 -3.12
N LYS A 143 14.39 -15.24 -3.22
CA LYS A 143 15.61 -14.55 -2.77
C LYS A 143 16.45 -14.18 -3.98
N ALA A 144 17.00 -12.97 -4.00
CA ALA A 144 17.96 -12.57 -5.02
C ALA A 144 19.24 -13.42 -4.90
N ARG A 145 19.65 -14.06 -6.00
CA ARG A 145 20.89 -14.85 -6.09
C ARG A 145 22.13 -13.95 -6.09
N PHE A 146 21.97 -12.75 -6.64
CA PHE A 146 23.02 -11.74 -6.77
C PHE A 146 22.64 -10.48 -6.01
N SER A 147 23.64 -9.66 -5.67
CA SER A 147 23.40 -8.32 -5.12
C SER A 147 22.83 -7.44 -6.23
N LEU A 148 21.50 -7.31 -6.25
CA LEU A 148 20.83 -6.42 -7.20
C LEU A 148 20.92 -4.98 -6.65
N PRO A 149 21.25 -3.97 -7.48
CA PRO A 149 21.15 -2.58 -7.07
C PRO A 149 19.71 -2.30 -6.61
N MET A 150 19.56 -1.64 -5.45
CA MET A 150 18.30 -1.38 -4.72
C MET A 150 17.68 -2.54 -3.92
N MET A 151 18.21 -3.76 -3.96
CA MET A 151 17.68 -4.89 -3.17
C MET A 151 18.72 -5.45 -2.21
N LYS A 152 18.55 -5.20 -0.91
CA LYS A 152 19.42 -5.77 0.12
C LYS A 152 19.36 -7.31 0.09
N LYS A 153 20.53 -7.94 0.15
CA LYS A 153 20.68 -9.40 0.24
C LYS A 153 19.84 -9.92 1.41
N GLY A 154 19.01 -10.93 1.17
CA GLY A 154 18.14 -11.53 2.19
C GLY A 154 16.70 -10.98 2.25
N ARG A 155 16.36 -9.93 1.49
CA ARG A 155 14.95 -9.48 1.37
C ARG A 155 14.14 -10.49 0.55
N LEU A 156 13.04 -10.97 1.12
CA LEU A 156 12.11 -11.84 0.42
C LEU A 156 11.32 -11.02 -0.61
N ILE A 157 11.31 -11.50 -1.84
CA ILE A 157 10.50 -11.00 -2.94
C ILE A 157 9.30 -11.92 -3.05
N PRO A 158 8.07 -11.39 -3.17
CA PRO A 158 6.89 -12.20 -3.37
C PRO A 158 7.05 -13.12 -4.60
N SER A 159 6.43 -14.31 -4.55
CA SER A 159 6.39 -15.23 -5.69
C SER A 159 5.80 -14.53 -6.91
N MET A 160 6.32 -14.81 -8.10
CA MET A 160 5.75 -14.30 -9.35
C MET A 160 4.92 -15.40 -10.00
N MET A 161 3.70 -15.09 -10.43
CA MET A 161 2.84 -16.01 -11.16
C MET A 161 3.03 -15.87 -12.67
N LYS A 162 3.07 -17.00 -13.39
CA LYS A 162 3.09 -17.02 -14.87
C LYS A 162 1.81 -16.44 -15.48
N LYS A 163 0.67 -16.74 -14.85
CA LYS A 163 -0.67 -16.32 -15.28
C LYS A 163 -1.36 -15.72 -14.06
N SER A 164 -1.85 -14.49 -14.20
CA SER A 164 -2.57 -13.81 -13.12
C SER A 164 -3.91 -14.48 -12.82
N PHE A 165 -4.41 -14.31 -11.59
CA PHE A 165 -5.71 -14.85 -11.16
C PHE A 165 -6.84 -14.40 -12.08
N LEU A 166 -6.88 -13.11 -12.43
CA LEU A 166 -7.90 -12.53 -13.31
C LEU A 166 -7.90 -13.15 -14.72
N ASN A 167 -6.75 -13.59 -15.23
CA ASN A 167 -6.67 -14.29 -16.52
C ASN A 167 -6.99 -15.80 -16.38
N SER A 168 -6.91 -16.35 -15.17
CA SER A 168 -7.08 -17.78 -14.90
C SER A 168 -8.53 -18.21 -14.80
N TYR A 169 -9.41 -17.32 -14.33
CA TYR A 169 -10.84 -17.57 -14.18
C TYR A 169 -11.67 -16.75 -15.18
N PRO A 170 -12.88 -17.18 -15.55
CA PRO A 170 -13.82 -16.36 -16.33
C PRO A 170 -14.33 -15.17 -15.50
N GLU A 171 -15.08 -14.27 -16.14
CA GLU A 171 -15.69 -13.11 -15.46
C GLU A 171 -16.91 -13.50 -14.62
N HIS A 172 -17.67 -14.47 -15.08
CA HIS A 172 -18.80 -15.03 -14.35
C HIS A 172 -18.52 -16.50 -14.07
N ILE A 173 -18.60 -16.90 -12.80
CA ILE A 173 -18.57 -18.29 -12.36
C ILE A 173 -19.96 -18.59 -11.78
N PRO A 174 -20.79 -19.38 -12.48
CA PRO A 174 -22.10 -19.75 -11.97
C PRO A 174 -21.94 -20.65 -10.73
N ALA A 175 -22.92 -20.58 -9.83
CA ALA A 175 -23.00 -21.54 -8.74
C ALA A 175 -23.21 -22.97 -9.29
N PRO A 176 -22.64 -24.01 -8.66
CA PRO A 176 -22.82 -25.39 -9.12
C PRO A 176 -24.27 -25.84 -9.27
N GLU A 177 -25.16 -25.36 -8.40
CA GLU A 177 -26.61 -25.54 -8.46
C GLU A 177 -27.31 -24.17 -8.58
N PRO A 178 -27.41 -23.60 -9.80
CA PRO A 178 -27.90 -22.23 -10.01
C PRO A 178 -29.31 -21.99 -9.45
N GLU A 179 -30.18 -22.99 -9.51
CA GLU A 179 -31.57 -22.91 -9.01
C GLU A 179 -31.65 -22.75 -7.49
N LYS A 180 -30.61 -23.17 -6.77
CA LYS A 180 -30.52 -23.07 -5.30
C LYS A 180 -29.61 -21.94 -4.85
N ALA A 181 -29.00 -21.20 -5.77
CA ALA A 181 -28.11 -20.11 -5.46
C ALA A 181 -28.91 -18.95 -4.87
N ARG A 182 -28.60 -18.58 -3.63
CA ARG A 182 -29.31 -17.48 -2.92
C ARG A 182 -28.52 -16.18 -2.91
N HIS A 183 -27.23 -16.24 -3.18
CA HIS A 183 -26.31 -15.12 -3.06
C HIS A 183 -25.38 -15.02 -4.26
N LYS A 184 -25.02 -13.78 -4.57
CA LYS A 184 -24.06 -13.42 -5.60
C LYS A 184 -23.04 -12.46 -5.01
N VAL A 185 -21.76 -12.70 -5.27
CA VAL A 185 -20.64 -11.91 -4.75
C VAL A 185 -19.79 -11.40 -5.89
N ALA A 186 -19.34 -10.15 -5.79
CA ALA A 186 -18.33 -9.58 -6.66
C ALA A 186 -16.95 -9.68 -5.98
N LEU A 187 -15.94 -10.20 -6.69
CA LEU A 187 -14.57 -10.33 -6.18
C LEU A 187 -13.65 -9.29 -6.80
N PHE A 188 -13.35 -8.26 -6.00
CA PHE A 188 -12.25 -7.35 -6.26
C PHE A 188 -10.95 -7.92 -5.66
N ILE A 189 -10.10 -8.49 -6.51
CA ILE A 189 -8.85 -9.12 -6.12
C ILE A 189 -7.72 -8.09 -6.11
N GLY A 190 -7.08 -7.89 -4.96
CA GLY A 190 -5.91 -7.01 -4.87
C GLY A 190 -4.75 -7.50 -5.76
N CYS A 191 -3.86 -6.59 -6.16
CA CYS A 191 -2.73 -6.91 -7.03
C CYS A 191 -1.81 -8.01 -6.46
N LEU A 192 -1.64 -8.07 -5.14
CA LEU A 192 -0.89 -9.14 -4.48
C LEU A 192 -1.56 -10.51 -4.64
N GLY A 193 -2.88 -10.59 -4.42
CA GLY A 193 -3.66 -11.81 -4.66
C GLY A 193 -3.70 -12.21 -6.14
N ASN A 194 -3.68 -11.22 -7.04
CA ASN A 194 -3.72 -11.48 -8.47
C ASN A 194 -2.41 -12.04 -9.05
N TYR A 195 -1.27 -11.64 -8.50
CA TYR A 195 0.05 -11.89 -9.10
C TYR A 195 1.04 -12.64 -8.22
N ASN A 196 0.87 -12.62 -6.90
CA ASN A 196 1.88 -13.13 -5.98
C ASN A 196 1.36 -14.24 -5.08
N TYR A 197 0.14 -14.10 -4.55
CA TYR A 197 -0.44 -15.05 -3.62
C TYR A 197 -1.43 -15.99 -4.32
N GLU A 198 -0.87 -17.01 -4.98
CA GLU A 198 -1.63 -17.98 -5.80
C GLU A 198 -2.81 -18.64 -5.08
N GLY A 199 -2.64 -18.97 -3.80
CA GLY A 199 -3.63 -19.71 -3.03
C GLY A 199 -4.86 -18.89 -2.69
N ILE A 200 -4.72 -17.59 -2.41
CA ILE A 200 -5.79 -16.78 -1.82
C ILE A 200 -7.02 -16.72 -2.74
N GLY A 201 -6.82 -16.33 -3.99
CA GLY A 201 -7.93 -16.24 -4.96
C GLY A 201 -8.55 -17.60 -5.26
N LYS A 202 -7.72 -18.64 -5.47
CA LYS A 202 -8.18 -20.00 -5.79
C LYS A 202 -9.00 -20.60 -4.64
N SER A 203 -8.48 -20.53 -3.41
CA SER A 203 -9.18 -21.04 -2.23
C SER A 203 -10.48 -20.28 -1.98
N LEU A 204 -10.54 -18.98 -2.26
CA LEU A 204 -11.79 -18.23 -2.16
C LEU A 204 -12.84 -18.73 -3.18
N VAL A 205 -12.43 -18.96 -4.43
CA VAL A 205 -13.32 -19.54 -5.46
C VAL A 205 -13.83 -20.91 -5.01
N GLU A 206 -12.94 -21.80 -4.56
CA GLU A 206 -13.31 -23.13 -4.06
C GLU A 206 -14.32 -23.08 -2.90
N ILE A 207 -14.12 -22.17 -1.94
CA ILE A 207 -15.05 -21.98 -0.82
C ILE A 207 -16.41 -21.50 -1.33
N LEU A 208 -16.45 -20.52 -2.24
CA LEU A 208 -17.71 -19.98 -2.77
C LEU A 208 -18.47 -21.01 -3.61
N GLU A 209 -17.76 -21.83 -4.39
CA GLU A 209 -18.33 -22.97 -5.11
C GLU A 209 -18.97 -23.97 -4.15
N LYS A 210 -18.29 -24.32 -3.04
CA LYS A 210 -18.83 -25.24 -2.01
C LYS A 210 -20.05 -24.67 -1.28
N LEU A 211 -20.15 -23.34 -1.18
CA LEU A 211 -21.29 -22.66 -0.58
C LEU A 211 -22.43 -22.40 -1.58
N ASN A 212 -22.29 -22.83 -2.84
CA ASN A 212 -23.26 -22.61 -3.91
C ASN A 212 -23.57 -21.12 -4.14
N ILE A 213 -22.53 -20.28 -4.11
CA ILE A 213 -22.61 -18.83 -4.31
C ILE A 213 -22.12 -18.48 -5.72
N GLU A 214 -22.88 -17.65 -6.45
CA GLU A 214 -22.46 -17.13 -7.75
C GLU A 214 -21.34 -16.09 -7.56
N LEU A 215 -20.29 -16.16 -8.39
CA LEU A 215 -19.17 -15.23 -8.34
C LEU A 215 -19.04 -14.41 -9.62
N PHE A 216 -18.95 -13.10 -9.45
CA PHE A 216 -18.59 -12.14 -10.49
C PHE A 216 -17.19 -11.60 -10.23
N ILE A 217 -16.31 -11.63 -11.23
CA ILE A 217 -14.93 -11.18 -11.14
C ILE A 217 -14.71 -10.07 -12.17
N PRO A 218 -14.84 -8.78 -11.78
CA PRO A 218 -14.68 -7.66 -12.71
C PRO A 218 -13.32 -7.69 -13.39
N LYS A 219 -13.24 -7.90 -14.71
CA LYS A 219 -11.94 -7.98 -15.39
C LYS A 219 -11.29 -6.61 -15.61
N ALA A 220 -12.07 -5.54 -15.57
CA ALA A 220 -11.55 -4.18 -15.76
C ALA A 220 -10.74 -3.64 -14.56
N GLN A 221 -10.86 -4.26 -13.38
CA GLN A 221 -10.22 -3.80 -12.15
C GLN A 221 -8.69 -3.60 -12.28
N GLN A 222 -8.20 -2.52 -11.68
CA GLN A 222 -6.80 -2.13 -11.56
C GLN A 222 -6.35 -2.19 -10.09
N CYS A 223 -5.12 -1.75 -9.81
CA CYS A 223 -4.63 -1.61 -8.44
C CYS A 223 -5.52 -0.68 -7.61
N CYS A 224 -5.61 -0.92 -6.29
CA CYS A 224 -6.35 -0.07 -5.35
C CYS A 224 -5.66 1.28 -5.05
N GLY A 225 -4.42 1.48 -5.52
CA GLY A 225 -3.68 2.72 -5.33
C GLY A 225 -3.01 2.90 -3.97
N ALA A 226 -3.16 1.99 -3.02
CA ALA A 226 -2.57 2.13 -1.68
C ALA A 226 -1.06 2.46 -1.67
N PRO A 227 -0.19 1.81 -2.47
CA PRO A 227 1.24 2.18 -2.50
C PRO A 227 1.50 3.59 -3.03
N ALA A 228 0.66 4.08 -3.95
CA ALA A 228 0.75 5.44 -4.48
C ALA A 228 0.30 6.45 -3.42
N TYR A 229 -0.83 6.17 -2.76
CA TYR A 229 -1.40 6.98 -1.69
C TYR A 229 -0.42 7.22 -0.54
N PHE A 230 0.18 6.15 0.00
CA PHE A 230 1.16 6.25 1.10
C PHE A 230 2.48 6.95 0.73
N THR A 231 2.68 7.29 -0.54
CA THR A 231 3.85 8.05 -1.02
C THR A 231 3.52 9.46 -1.46
N GLY A 232 2.27 9.91 -1.28
CA GLY A 232 1.81 11.23 -1.72
C GLY A 232 1.56 11.33 -3.23
N ALA A 233 1.40 10.20 -3.94
CA ALA A 233 1.19 10.17 -5.38
C ALA A 233 -0.30 10.30 -5.75
N THR A 234 -0.93 11.40 -5.35
CA THR A 234 -2.39 11.57 -5.43
C THR A 234 -2.93 11.50 -6.85
N ASP A 235 -2.22 12.06 -7.84
CA ASP A 235 -2.53 11.91 -9.27
C ASP A 235 -2.71 10.44 -9.70
N SER A 236 -1.80 9.57 -9.26
CA SER A 236 -1.83 8.14 -9.57
C SER A 236 -3.00 7.45 -8.86
N VAL A 237 -3.27 7.83 -7.61
CA VAL A 237 -4.40 7.32 -6.84
C VAL A 237 -5.71 7.65 -7.53
N GLU A 238 -5.92 8.90 -7.92
CA GLU A 238 -7.15 9.33 -8.60
C GLU A 238 -7.42 8.55 -9.89
N ARG A 239 -6.40 8.37 -10.74
CA ARG A 239 -6.55 7.62 -11.99
C ARG A 239 -6.96 6.16 -11.73
N MET A 240 -6.34 5.51 -10.74
CA MET A 240 -6.68 4.13 -10.37
C MET A 240 -8.09 4.03 -9.77
N THR A 241 -8.44 4.96 -8.89
CA THR A 241 -9.75 4.99 -8.23
C THR A 241 -10.88 5.21 -9.22
N LYS A 242 -10.78 6.23 -10.09
CA LYS A 242 -11.80 6.51 -11.13
C LYS A 242 -12.06 5.28 -12.00
N LYS A 243 -10.99 4.64 -12.47
CA LYS A 243 -11.07 3.44 -13.32
C LYS A 243 -11.60 2.18 -12.62
N ASN A 244 -11.59 2.12 -11.29
CA ASN A 244 -12.17 1.02 -10.52
C ASN A 244 -13.64 1.25 -10.17
N ILE A 245 -14.10 2.51 -10.22
CA ILE A 245 -15.49 2.90 -9.96
C ILE A 245 -16.32 2.86 -11.25
N GLU A 246 -15.72 3.27 -12.37
CA GLU A 246 -16.27 3.17 -13.73
C GLU A 246 -16.38 1.71 -14.22
#